data_AF-A0A6J7UKM4-F1
#
_entry.id   AF-A0A6J7UKM4-F1
#
_cell.length_a   1.000
_cell.length_b   1.000
_cell.length_c   1.000
_cell.angle_alpha   90.00
_cell.angle_beta   90.00
_cell.angle_gamma   90.00
#
_symmetry.space_group_name_H-M   'P 1'
#
loop_
_entity.id
_entity.type
_entity.pdbx_description
1 polymer ?
#
loop_
_entity_poly.entity_id
_entity_poly.type
_entity_poly.pdbx_seq_one_letter_code
_entity_poly.pdbx_strand_id
1 'polypeptide(L)'
;MMTTVIKRNDEGTQLDKMPYFFLDRYIPSYIAEWNEFMGVTTGKIQPVVTGADGRASLVAGLAAWKSVREGRMVKTSEIVG
;
A
#
# COMPACT_ATOMS: atom_id res chain seq x y z
N MET A 1 9.49 14.88 -22.40
CA MET A 1 8.52 15.93 -22.01
C MET A 1 7.17 15.26 -21.82
N MET A 2 6.61 15.27 -20.61
CA MET A 2 5.19 14.91 -20.41
C MET A 2 4.35 16.07 -20.92
N THR A 3 3.53 15.84 -21.94
CA THR A 3 2.54 16.82 -22.41
C THR A 3 1.24 16.51 -21.69
N THR A 4 0.97 17.16 -20.56
CA THR A 4 -0.31 17.00 -19.86
C THR A 4 -1.37 17.81 -20.61
N VAL A 5 -2.32 17.15 -21.27
CA VAL A 5 -3.53 17.83 -21.77
C VAL A 5 -4.53 17.95 -20.62
N ILE A 6 -5.01 19.17 -20.39
CA ILE A 6 -6.10 19.45 -19.45
C ILE A 6 -7.28 19.95 -20.28
N LYS A 7 -8.38 19.21 -20.27
CA LYS A 7 -9.65 19.64 -20.87
C LYS A 7 -10.59 20.10 -19.76
N ARG A 8 -11.14 21.31 -19.90
CA ARG A 8 -12.15 21.87 -19.00
C ARG A 8 -13.42 22.16 -19.79
N ASN A 9 -14.54 21.57 -19.38
CA ASN A 9 -15.87 21.82 -19.94
C ASN A 9 -16.91 21.79 -18.81
N ASP A 10 -18.19 21.93 -19.17
CA ASP A 10 -19.31 21.94 -18.22
C ASP A 10 -19.50 20.61 -17.46
N GLU A 11 -18.83 19.54 -17.90
CA GLU A 11 -18.79 18.22 -17.23
C GLU A 11 -17.63 18.08 -16.23
N GLY A 12 -16.78 19.11 -16.11
CA GLY A 12 -15.66 19.15 -15.17
C GLY A 12 -14.28 19.16 -15.83
N THR A 13 -13.26 18.78 -15.05
CA THR A 13 -11.86 18.74 -15.51
C THR A 13 -11.47 17.31 -15.86
N GLN A 14 -11.07 17.09 -17.11
CA GLN A 14 -10.52 15.83 -17.61
C GLN A 14 -9.00 15.98 -17.76
N LEU A 15 -8.27 15.07 -17.12
CA LEU A 15 -6.81 14.98 -17.19
C LEU A 15 -6.42 13.80 -18.08
N ASP A 16 -5.34 13.96 -18.84
CA ASP A 16 -4.73 12.84 -19.53
C ASP A 16 -4.31 11.73 -18.56
N LYS A 17 -4.34 10.48 -19.04
CA LYS A 17 -3.83 9.35 -18.26
C LYS A 17 -2.36 9.59 -17.97
N MET A 18 -1.99 9.66 -16.69
CA MET A 18 -0.60 9.84 -16.30
C MET A 18 0.22 8.60 -16.70
N PRO A 19 1.12 8.70 -17.70
CA PRO A 19 1.92 7.57 -18.10
C PRO A 19 2.90 7.23 -16.98
N TYR A 20 3.14 5.93 -16.75
CA TYR A 20 4.10 5.42 -15.76
C TYR A 20 3.90 5.82 -14.30
N PHE A 21 2.74 6.37 -13.90
CA PHE A 21 2.45 6.78 -12.52
C PHE A 21 2.94 5.79 -11.46
N PHE A 22 2.65 4.50 -11.65
CA PHE A 22 3.03 3.47 -10.69
C PHE A 22 4.56 3.41 -10.51
N LEU A 23 5.31 3.46 -11.60
CA LEU A 23 6.77 3.44 -11.57
C LEU A 23 7.31 4.71 -10.91
N ASP A 24 6.86 5.88 -11.37
CA ASP A 24 7.30 7.17 -10.83
C ASP A 24 7.00 7.28 -9.33
N ARG A 25 5.86 6.74 -8.89
CA ARG A 25 5.44 6.79 -7.49
C ARG A 25 6.15 5.76 -6.60
N TYR A 26 6.40 4.55 -7.08
CA TYR A 26 6.79 3.42 -6.21
C TYR A 26 8.22 2.92 -6.41
N ILE A 27 8.95 3.31 -7.46
CA ILE A 27 10.39 2.97 -7.58
C ILE A 27 11.18 3.34 -6.31
N PRO A 28 11.02 4.54 -5.72
CA PRO A 28 11.74 4.89 -4.50
C PRO A 28 11.43 3.97 -3.31
N SER A 29 10.18 3.49 -3.17
CA SER A 29 9.83 2.59 -2.07
C SER A 29 10.44 1.20 -2.24
N TYR A 30 10.46 0.67 -3.47
CA TYR A 30 11.11 -0.63 -3.73
C TYR A 30 12.63 -0.58 -3.49
N ILE A 31 13.28 0.52 -3.87
CA ILE A 31 14.71 0.71 -3.60
C ILE A 31 14.96 0.77 -2.08
N ALA A 32 14.12 1.49 -1.34
CA ALA A 32 14.24 1.57 0.11
C ALA A 32 14.08 0.21 0.79
N GLU A 33 13.04 -0.55 0.41
CA GLU A 33 12.76 -1.90 0.93
C GLU A 33 13.93 -2.86 0.65
N TRP A 34 14.47 -2.86 -0.57
CA TRP A 34 15.63 -3.71 -0.91
C TRP A 34 16.88 -3.34 -0.13
N ASN A 35 17.17 -2.05 0.05
CA ASN A 35 18.30 -1.61 0.86
C ASN A 35 18.16 -2.03 2.32
N GLU A 36 16.95 -1.92 2.89
CA GLU A 36 16.65 -2.38 4.24
C GLU A 36 16.86 -3.90 4.36
N PHE A 37 16.28 -4.68 3.44
CA PHE A 37 16.45 -6.14 3.40
C PHE A 37 17.93 -6.55 3.37
N MET A 38 18.74 -5.90 2.52
CA MET A 38 20.18 -6.15 2.47
C MET A 38 20.89 -5.78 3.78
N GLY A 39 20.48 -4.68 4.42
CA GLY A 39 21.00 -4.29 5.73
C GLY A 39 20.69 -5.32 6.82
N VAL A 40 19.46 -5.84 6.84
CA VAL A 40 19.01 -6.84 7.82
C VAL A 40 19.74 -8.18 7.60
N THR A 41 19.78 -8.67 6.36
CA THR A 41 20.39 -9.97 6.03
C THR A 41 21.91 -9.99 6.24
N THR A 42 22.57 -8.83 6.16
CA THR A 42 23.99 -8.68 6.49
C THR A 42 24.26 -8.36 7.96
N GLY A 43 23.22 -8.29 8.80
CA GLY A 43 23.33 -8.00 10.24
C GLY A 43 23.71 -6.56 10.58
N LYS A 44 23.62 -5.63 9.62
CA LYS A 44 24.00 -4.22 9.80
C LYS A 44 22.92 -3.39 10.50
N ILE A 45 21.66 -3.77 10.32
CA ILE A 45 20.49 -3.10 10.92
C ILE A 45 19.49 -4.15 11.41
N GLN A 46 18.58 -3.71 12.29
CA GLN A 46 17.38 -4.46 12.64
C GLN A 46 16.24 -4.11 11.68
N PRO A 47 15.32 -5.04 11.39
CA PRO A 47 14.18 -4.77 10.53
C PRO A 47 13.24 -3.75 11.18
N VAL A 48 12.83 -2.74 10.43
CA VAL A 48 11.82 -1.75 10.87
C VAL A 48 10.41 -2.34 10.77
N VAL A 49 10.19 -3.23 9.79
CA VAL A 49 8.96 -4.02 9.64
C VAL A 49 9.22 -5.47 10.01
N THR A 50 8.46 -5.98 10.96
CA THR A 50 8.60 -7.34 11.50
C THR A 50 7.47 -8.26 11.07
N GLY A 51 7.58 -9.55 11.40
CA GLY A 51 6.48 -10.51 11.20
C GLY A 51 5.21 -10.13 11.97
N ALA A 52 5.32 -9.42 13.10
CA ALA A 52 4.16 -8.95 13.86
C ALA A 52 3.35 -7.91 13.08
N ASP A 53 4.02 -7.01 12.36
CA ASP A 53 3.38 -5.99 11.53
C ASP A 53 2.65 -6.61 10.33
N GLY A 54 3.27 -7.62 9.72
CA GLY A 54 2.65 -8.44 8.67
C GLY A 54 1.38 -9.15 9.17
N ARG A 55 1.45 -9.80 10.34
CA ARG A 55 0.29 -10.45 10.96
C ARG A 55 -0.83 -9.45 11.30
N ALA A 56 -0.48 -8.30 11.86
CA ALA A 56 -1.46 -7.26 12.21
C ALA A 56 -2.21 -6.76 10.97
N SER A 57 -1.50 -6.54 9.86
CA SER A 57 -2.07 -6.13 8.57
C SER A 57 -3.05 -7.19 8.02
N LEU A 58 -2.66 -8.47 8.08
CA LEU A 58 -3.52 -9.59 7.66
C LEU A 58 -4.79 -9.68 8.52
N VAL A 59 -4.66 -9.56 9.84
CA VAL A 59 -5.79 -9.57 10.78
C VAL A 59 -6.76 -8.43 10.48
N ALA A 60 -6.25 -7.23 10.19
CA ALA A 60 -7.09 -6.09 9.83
C ALA A 60 -7.89 -6.35 8.54
N GLY A 61 -7.24 -6.91 7.50
CA GLY A 61 -7.90 -7.28 6.25
C GLY A 61 -8.98 -8.35 6.44
N LEU A 62 -8.71 -9.39 7.24
CA LEU A 62 -9.69 -10.44 7.54
C LEU A 62 -10.87 -9.93 8.37
N ALA A 63 -10.64 -9.03 9.32
CA ALA A 63 -11.70 -8.39 10.10
C ALA A 63 -12.61 -7.53 9.21
N ALA A 64 -12.03 -6.72 8.31
CA ALA A 64 -12.78 -5.93 7.34
C ALA A 64 -13.60 -6.82 6.40
N TRP A 65 -13.02 -7.92 5.92
CA TRP A 65 -13.72 -8.88 5.06
C TRP A 65 -14.91 -9.54 5.76
N LYS A 66 -14.73 -9.97 7.02
CA LYS A 66 -15.81 -10.53 7.84
C LYS A 66 -16.90 -9.48 8.09
N SER A 67 -16.51 -8.22 8.34
CA SER A 67 -17.43 -7.10 8.56
C SER A 67 -18.34 -6.85 7.36
N VAL A 68 -17.79 -6.80 6.14
CA VAL A 68 -18.57 -6.64 4.90
C VAL A 68 -19.61 -7.74 4.74
N ARG A 69 -19.27 -8.98 5.10
CA ARG A 69 -20.16 -10.15 4.96
C ARG A 69 -21.24 -10.23 6.02
N GLU A 70 -20.93 -9.81 7.25
CA GLU A 70 -21.87 -9.88 8.37
C GLU A 70 -22.70 -8.60 8.55
N GLY A 71 -22.39 -7.53 7.82
CA GLY A 71 -23.09 -6.25 7.94
C GLY A 71 -22.94 -5.59 9.31
N ARG A 72 -21.89 -5.93 10.07
CA ARG A 72 -21.59 -5.38 11.40
C ARG A 72 -20.11 -5.07 11.54
N MET A 73 -19.78 -4.23 12.51
CA MET A 73 -18.40 -4.04 12.93
C MET A 73 -17.84 -5.35 13.52
N VAL A 74 -16.61 -5.70 13.12
CA VAL A 74 -15.86 -6.86 13.61
C VAL A 74 -14.57 -6.35 14.24
N LYS A 75 -14.32 -6.70 15.50
CA LYS A 75 -13.06 -6.37 16.19
C LYS A 75 -11.94 -7.27 15.66
N THR A 76 -10.71 -6.75 15.61
CA THR A 76 -9.52 -7.54 15.24
C THR A 76 -9.30 -8.73 16.18
N SER A 77 -9.72 -8.62 17.45
CA SER A 77 -9.68 -9.71 18.43
C SER A 77 -10.60 -10.89 18.09
N GLU A 78 -11.54 -10.74 17.15
CA GLU A 78 -12.41 -11.83 16.67
C GLU A 78 -11.75 -12.68 15.56
N ILE A 79 -10.61 -12.24 15.02
CA ILE A 79 -9.85 -13.01 14.02
C ILE A 79 -8.82 -13.87 14.75
N VAL A 80 -9.12 -15.16 14.82
CA VAL A 80 -8.30 -16.15 15.52
C VAL A 80 -7.48 -16.95 14.50
N GLY A 81 -6.17 -17.03 14.74
CA GLY A 81 -5.16 -17.67 13.90
C GLY A 81 -3.76 -17.43 14.45
#